data_AF-A0A920UW62-F1
#
_entry.id   AF-A0A920UW62-F1
#
_cell.length_a   1.000
_cell.length_b   1.000
_cell.length_c   1.000
_cell.angle_alpha   90.00
_cell.angle_beta   90.00
_cell.angle_gamma   90.00
#
_symmetry.space_group_name_H-M   'P 1'
#
loop_
_entity.id
_entity.type
_entity.pdbx_description
1 polymer ?
#
loop_
_entity_poly.entity_id
_entity_poly.type
_entity_poly.pdbx_seq_one_letter_code
_entity_poly.pdbx_strand_id
1 'polypeptide(L)'
;MPRLFLTHMQDVEKAVAIGFNAKCRRYGICGAMETLLVAEQLGETVLTRLGAMYAQAGVEIRGCPRTRELVPEAILATEEDWGTEFLAPILAVRIVANVDEAIEHISRYGSGHTDAIVTENLQTSRRFLREVDSSSVMVNASTQFADGFEYGLGAEIGISTNKLHVRGPVGLEGLTIQKFIVIGDGTVRT
;
A
#
# COMPACT_ATOMS: atom_id res chain seq x y z
N MET A 1 -5.44 -5.43 2.09
CA MET A 1 -4.40 -5.02 3.06
C MET A 1 -3.29 -4.16 2.47
N PRO A 2 -3.50 -2.84 2.46
CA PRO A 2 -2.51 -1.89 1.99
C PRO A 2 -1.33 -1.64 2.94
N ARG A 3 -0.14 -1.40 2.37
CA ARG A 3 1.06 -1.03 3.11
C ARG A 3 1.74 0.20 2.54
N LEU A 4 2.43 0.92 3.42
CA LEU A 4 3.24 2.07 3.06
C LEU A 4 4.66 1.87 3.56
N PHE A 5 5.64 2.06 2.68
CA PHE A 5 7.06 2.04 3.03
C PHE A 5 7.66 3.44 2.94
N LEU A 6 8.26 3.91 4.02
CA LEU A 6 8.91 5.22 4.09
C LEU A 6 10.43 5.07 4.08
N THR A 7 11.12 5.66 3.11
CA THR A 7 12.58 5.55 3.00
C THR A 7 13.24 6.70 2.23
N HIS A 8 14.50 7.02 2.55
CA HIS A 8 15.32 8.02 1.82
C HIS A 8 14.55 9.32 1.48
N MET A 9 14.23 10.11 2.50
CA MET A 9 13.45 11.34 2.40
C MET A 9 14.26 12.55 2.85
N GLN A 10 14.31 13.61 2.05
CA GLN A 10 14.76 14.94 2.50
C GLN A 10 13.56 15.73 3.05
N ASP A 11 12.39 15.60 2.41
CA ASP A 11 11.13 16.18 2.89
C ASP A 11 10.37 15.21 3.80
N VAL A 12 10.59 15.34 5.11
CA VAL A 12 9.90 14.55 6.14
C VAL A 12 8.41 14.86 6.22
N GLU A 13 7.99 16.11 5.96
CA GLU A 13 6.59 16.51 6.02
C GLU A 13 5.76 15.75 5.01
N LYS A 14 6.29 15.54 3.80
CA LYS A 14 5.67 14.73 2.76
C LYS A 14 5.41 13.30 3.23
N ALA A 15 6.39 12.67 3.90
CA ALA A 15 6.24 11.31 4.44
C ALA A 15 5.19 11.26 5.56
N VAL A 16 5.19 12.24 6.47
CA VAL A 16 4.21 12.35 7.56
C VAL A 16 2.80 12.58 7.01
N ALA A 17 2.62 13.50 6.07
CA ALA A 17 1.33 13.81 5.47
C ALA A 17 0.73 12.60 4.73
N ILE A 18 1.54 11.91 3.92
CA ILE A 18 1.10 10.71 3.20
C ILE A 18 0.79 9.57 4.17
N GLY A 19 1.68 9.31 5.15
CA GLY A 19 1.48 8.27 6.15
C GLY A 19 0.19 8.46 6.94
N PHE A 20 -0.02 9.67 7.45
CA PHE A 20 -1.24 9.99 8.19
C PHE A 20 -2.49 9.88 7.32
N ASN A 21 -2.46 10.40 6.09
CA ASN A 21 -3.61 10.28 5.17
C ASN A 21 -3.94 8.83 4.84
N ALA A 22 -2.92 8.00 4.59
CA ALA A 22 -3.09 6.60 4.21
C ALA A 22 -3.88 5.81 5.27
N LYS A 23 -3.71 6.12 6.57
CA LYS A 23 -4.48 5.49 7.66
C LYS A 23 -5.77 6.26 8.02
N CYS A 24 -5.67 7.56 8.28
CA CYS A 24 -6.68 8.31 9.01
C CYS A 24 -7.74 9.00 8.16
N ARG A 25 -7.62 9.02 6.82
CA ARG A 25 -8.68 9.62 5.98
C ARG A 25 -9.99 8.86 6.10
N ARG A 26 -9.94 7.53 6.10
CA ARG A 26 -11.12 6.63 6.23
C ARG A 26 -10.67 5.23 6.64
N TYR A 27 -11.13 4.72 7.79
CA TYR A 27 -10.70 3.42 8.32
C TYR A 27 -11.43 2.22 7.69
N GLY A 28 -12.72 2.35 7.42
CA GLY A 28 -13.58 1.25 6.96
C GLY A 28 -13.58 1.00 5.45
N ILE A 29 -12.43 1.17 4.79
CA ILE A 29 -12.26 0.88 3.36
C ILE A 29 -11.04 -0.02 3.14
N CYS A 30 -11.08 -0.86 2.11
CA CYS A 30 -9.98 -1.76 1.75
C CYS A 30 -8.69 -1.03 1.32
N GLY A 31 -8.76 0.27 1.01
CA GLY A 31 -7.62 1.13 0.66
C GLY A 31 -6.90 1.77 1.86
N ALA A 32 -7.42 1.63 3.08
CA ALA A 32 -6.78 2.16 4.29
C ALA A 32 -5.48 1.39 4.60
N MET A 33 -4.41 2.11 4.95
CA MET A 33 -3.14 1.47 5.34
C MET A 33 -3.33 0.60 6.60
N GLU A 34 -2.83 -0.64 6.56
CA GLU A 34 -2.86 -1.55 7.71
C GLU A 34 -1.46 -1.84 8.27
N THR A 35 -0.42 -1.66 7.46
CA THR A 35 0.97 -1.75 7.92
C THR A 35 1.81 -0.60 7.40
N LEU A 36 2.52 0.06 8.32
CA LEU A 36 3.55 1.05 8.02
C LEU A 36 4.94 0.42 8.20
N LEU A 37 5.72 0.42 7.12
CA LEU A 37 7.12 0.02 7.11
C LEU A 37 7.98 1.28 7.09
N VAL A 38 8.96 1.38 7.98
CA VAL A 38 9.86 2.55 8.06
C VAL A 38 11.30 2.09 7.98
N ALA A 39 12.07 2.65 7.04
CA ALA A 39 13.49 2.39 6.98
C ALA A 39 14.21 2.92 8.23
N GLU A 40 15.19 2.19 8.75
CA GLU A 40 15.86 2.51 10.02
C GLU A 40 16.34 3.97 10.10
N GLN A 41 16.94 4.48 9.01
CA GLN A 41 17.47 5.84 8.96
C GLN A 41 16.40 6.94 9.15
N LEU A 42 15.11 6.62 9.00
CA LEU A 42 13.99 7.54 9.18
C LEU A 42 13.18 7.26 10.44
N GLY A 43 13.45 6.14 11.13
CA GLY A 43 12.63 5.65 12.23
C GLY A 43 12.32 6.72 13.26
N GLU A 44 13.35 7.32 13.86
CA GLU A 44 13.19 8.33 14.90
C GLU A 44 12.42 9.57 14.41
N THR A 45 12.90 10.21 13.35
CA THR A 45 12.34 11.48 12.86
C THR A 45 10.86 11.35 12.44
N VAL A 46 10.50 10.24 11.80
CA VAL A 46 9.16 10.04 11.25
C VAL A 46 8.21 9.43 12.28
N LEU A 47 8.63 8.39 13.02
CA LEU A 47 7.75 7.68 13.94
C LEU A 47 7.39 8.51 15.17
N THR A 48 8.27 9.38 15.67
CA THR A 48 7.90 10.26 16.78
C THR A 48 6.77 11.21 16.40
N ARG A 49 6.79 11.74 15.17
CA ARG A 49 5.74 12.65 14.66
C ARG A 49 4.45 11.91 14.33
N LEU A 50 4.55 10.84 13.54
CA LEU A 50 3.40 10.04 13.17
C LEU A 50 2.76 9.36 14.39
N GLY A 51 3.55 8.86 15.33
CA GLY A 51 3.09 8.26 16.58
C GLY A 51 2.21 9.21 17.37
N ALA A 52 2.66 10.44 17.60
CA ALA A 52 1.87 11.48 18.26
C ALA A 52 0.58 11.81 17.50
N MET A 53 0.62 11.93 16.17
CA MET A 53 -0.56 12.19 15.35
C MET A 53 -1.57 11.04 15.38
N TYR A 54 -1.08 9.80 15.32
CA TYR A 54 -1.91 8.60 15.42
C TYR A 54 -2.56 8.48 16.79
N ALA A 55 -1.82 8.74 17.87
CA ALA A 55 -2.37 8.77 19.22
C ALA A 55 -3.48 9.82 19.36
N GLN A 56 -3.27 11.03 18.83
CA GLN A 56 -4.30 12.09 18.81
C GLN A 56 -5.54 11.69 17.99
N ALA A 57 -5.36 10.94 16.92
CA ALA A 57 -6.44 10.41 16.09
C ALA A 57 -7.11 9.14 16.68
N GLY A 58 -6.65 8.65 17.83
CA GLY A 58 -7.17 7.45 18.48
C GLY A 58 -6.76 6.14 17.79
N VAL A 59 -5.65 6.14 17.04
CA VAL A 59 -5.12 4.95 16.37
C VAL A 59 -4.21 4.17 17.31
N GLU A 60 -4.55 2.91 17.59
CA GLU A 60 -3.70 1.96 18.30
C GLU A 60 -2.52 1.55 17.42
N ILE A 61 -1.30 1.70 17.92
CA ILE A 61 -0.09 1.27 17.21
C ILE A 61 0.36 -0.09 17.75
N ARG A 62 0.51 -1.07 16.85
CA ARG A 62 1.15 -2.36 17.12
C ARG A 62 2.52 -2.39 16.48
N GLY A 63 3.56 -2.25 17.29
CA GLY A 63 4.94 -2.04 16.84
C GLY A 63 5.85 -3.24 17.05
N CYS A 64 6.86 -3.41 16.19
CA CYS A 64 8.01 -4.26 16.54
C CYS A 64 8.80 -3.67 17.74
N PRO A 65 9.72 -4.42 18.37
CA PRO A 65 10.48 -3.91 19.54
C PRO A 65 11.12 -2.54 19.32
N ARG A 66 11.71 -2.32 18.14
CA ARG A 66 12.34 -1.05 17.76
C ARG A 66 11.32 0.08 17.58
N THR A 67 10.12 -0.21 17.10
CA THR A 67 9.03 0.78 17.05
C THR A 67 8.68 1.23 18.46
N ARG A 68 8.60 0.31 19.42
CA ARG A 68 8.24 0.61 20.81
C ARG A 68 9.30 1.44 21.54
N GLU A 69 10.56 1.33 21.14
CA GLU A 69 11.63 2.21 21.65
C GLU A 69 11.38 3.68 21.27
N LEU A 70 10.77 3.93 20.11
CA LEU A 70 10.50 5.28 19.58
C LEU A 70 9.08 5.80 19.88
N VAL A 71 8.14 4.87 20.09
CA VAL A 71 6.72 5.13 20.39
C VAL A 71 6.36 4.29 21.61
N PRO A 72 6.63 4.77 22.84
CA PRO A 72 6.48 3.98 24.07
C PRO A 72 5.06 3.46 24.34
N GLU A 73 4.04 4.18 23.85
CA GLU A 73 2.63 3.81 23.92
C GLU A 73 2.24 2.66 22.96
N ALA A 74 3.12 2.26 22.05
CA ALA A 74 2.86 1.16 21.13
C ALA A 74 2.76 -0.19 21.85
N ILE A 75 1.78 -0.99 21.44
CA ILE A 75 1.65 -2.39 21.85
C ILE A 75 2.65 -3.23 21.05
N LEU A 76 3.21 -4.26 21.64
CA LEU A 76 4.09 -5.17 20.91
C LEU A 76 3.29 -5.95 19.87
N ALA A 77 3.66 -5.82 18.59
CA ALA A 77 3.06 -6.59 17.50
C ALA A 77 3.42 -8.07 17.61
N THR A 78 2.44 -8.91 17.28
CA THR A 78 2.58 -10.35 17.08
C THR A 78 2.82 -10.67 15.61
N GLU A 79 3.16 -11.93 15.29
CA GLU A 79 3.32 -12.38 13.91
C GLU A 79 2.03 -12.27 13.10
N GLU A 80 0.88 -12.45 13.74
CA GLU A 80 -0.44 -12.37 13.11
C GLU A 80 -0.78 -10.93 12.67
N ASP A 81 -0.34 -9.93 13.42
CA ASP A 81 -0.61 -8.51 13.13
C ASP A 81 -0.07 -8.10 11.75
N TRP A 82 1.02 -8.70 11.28
CA TRP A 82 1.62 -8.37 9.99
C TRP A 82 0.72 -8.74 8.80
N GLY A 83 -0.15 -9.74 8.96
CA GLY A 83 -1.09 -10.23 7.95
C GLY A 83 -2.56 -9.95 8.27
N THR A 84 -2.86 -9.12 9.28
CA THR A 84 -4.24 -8.84 9.73
C THR A 84 -4.82 -7.56 9.14
N GLU A 85 -5.95 -7.67 8.43
CA GLU A 85 -6.72 -6.51 7.98
C GLU A 85 -7.61 -6.01 9.13
N PHE A 86 -7.27 -4.87 9.71
CA PHE A 86 -7.95 -4.40 10.91
C PHE A 86 -9.28 -3.70 10.61
N LEU A 87 -9.38 -2.94 9.51
CA LEU A 87 -10.54 -2.08 9.17
C LEU A 87 -11.00 -1.18 10.33
N ALA A 88 -10.04 -0.82 11.17
CA ALA A 88 -10.22 -0.16 12.45
C ALA A 88 -9.11 0.89 12.64
N PRO A 89 -9.20 1.78 13.66
CA PRO A 89 -8.09 2.63 14.06
C PRO A 89 -6.99 1.82 14.77
N ILE A 90 -6.42 0.83 14.08
CA ILE A 90 -5.30 -0.01 14.51
C ILE A 90 -4.29 -0.05 13.37
N LEU A 91 -3.00 0.17 13.65
CA LEU A 91 -1.95 0.20 12.65
C LEU A 91 -0.75 -0.63 13.11
N ALA A 92 -0.36 -1.62 12.30
CA ALA A 92 0.90 -2.33 12.50
C ALA A 92 2.07 -1.48 12.00
N VAL A 93 3.16 -1.39 12.77
CA VAL A 93 4.33 -0.55 12.44
C VAL A 93 5.62 -1.35 12.63
N ARG A 94 6.39 -1.48 11.55
CA ARG A 94 7.67 -2.20 11.57
C ARG A 94 8.80 -1.34 11.03
N ILE A 95 9.89 -1.28 11.78
CA ILE A 95 11.16 -0.74 11.28
C ILE A 95 11.89 -1.84 10.52
N VAL A 96 12.32 -1.53 9.29
CA VAL A 96 13.01 -2.45 8.36
C VAL A 96 14.36 -1.88 7.94
N ALA A 97 15.31 -2.74 7.62
CA ALA A 97 16.68 -2.37 7.27
C ALA A 97 16.76 -1.52 5.99
N ASN A 98 16.00 -1.92 4.97
CA ASN A 98 16.11 -1.36 3.62
C ASN A 98 14.89 -1.74 2.77
N VAL A 99 14.96 -1.42 1.48
CA VAL A 99 13.90 -1.74 0.50
C VAL A 99 13.74 -3.24 0.27
N ASP A 100 14.81 -4.04 0.40
CA ASP A 100 14.74 -5.50 0.23
C ASP A 100 13.84 -6.12 1.30
N GLU A 101 14.07 -5.79 2.57
CA GLU A 101 13.21 -6.28 3.67
C GLU A 101 11.78 -5.77 3.54
N ALA A 102 11.59 -4.53 3.05
CA ALA A 102 10.25 -4.00 2.81
C ALA A 102 9.51 -4.79 1.73
N ILE A 103 10.17 -5.10 0.61
CA ILE A 103 9.59 -5.91 -0.48
C ILE A 103 9.32 -7.34 0.00
N GLU A 104 10.24 -7.95 0.75
CA GLU A 104 10.04 -9.29 1.32
C GLU A 104 8.83 -9.32 2.26
N HIS A 105 8.70 -8.31 3.13
CA HIS A 105 7.57 -8.16 4.03
C HIS A 105 6.25 -8.02 3.25
N ILE A 106 6.22 -7.17 2.23
CA ILE A 106 5.04 -7.00 1.38
C ILE A 106 4.73 -8.30 0.65
N SER A 107 5.73 -9.01 0.12
CA SER A 107 5.50 -10.28 -0.58
C SER A 107 4.98 -11.38 0.35
N ARG A 108 5.40 -11.39 1.62
CA ARG A 108 5.02 -12.43 2.59
C ARG A 108 3.62 -12.23 3.17
N TYR A 109 3.28 -10.99 3.53
CA TYR A 109 2.03 -10.68 4.24
C TYR A 109 1.02 -9.88 3.39
N GLY A 110 1.44 -9.46 2.20
CA GLY A 110 0.63 -8.73 1.22
C GLY A 110 -0.63 -9.47 0.79
N SER A 111 -1.72 -8.73 0.61
CA SER A 111 -2.92 -9.26 -0.05
C SER A 111 -2.93 -9.00 -1.57
N GLY A 112 -1.87 -8.38 -2.11
CA GLY A 112 -1.81 -7.96 -3.51
C GLY A 112 -2.77 -6.81 -3.88
N HIS A 113 -3.24 -6.02 -2.91
CA HIS A 113 -4.17 -4.92 -3.13
C HIS A 113 -3.45 -3.61 -3.49
N THR A 114 -2.96 -2.86 -2.51
CA THR A 114 -2.29 -1.58 -2.76
C THR A 114 -1.07 -1.44 -1.90
N ASP A 115 0.08 -1.18 -2.49
CA ASP A 115 1.29 -0.93 -1.71
C ASP A 115 2.01 0.31 -2.25
N ALA A 116 2.53 1.12 -1.35
CA ALA A 116 3.10 2.41 -1.68
C ALA A 116 4.49 2.57 -1.06
N ILE A 117 5.36 3.28 -1.77
CA ILE A 117 6.65 3.75 -1.25
C ILE A 117 6.67 5.27 -1.24
N VAL A 118 7.22 5.87 -0.19
CA VAL A 118 7.53 7.30 -0.13
C VAL A 118 9.04 7.44 -0.07
N THR A 119 9.61 7.96 -1.15
CA THR A 119 11.05 8.10 -1.33
C THR A 119 11.40 9.17 -2.36
N GLU A 120 12.57 9.80 -2.18
CA GLU A 120 13.18 10.68 -3.18
C GLU A 120 14.28 9.98 -3.98
N ASN A 121 14.61 8.72 -3.65
CA ASN A 121 15.54 7.91 -4.42
C ASN A 121 14.84 7.29 -5.64
N LEU A 122 15.21 7.76 -6.83
CA LEU A 122 14.65 7.31 -8.11
C LEU A 122 14.93 5.82 -8.41
N GLN A 123 16.07 5.29 -8.00
CA GLN A 123 16.40 3.88 -8.22
C GLN A 123 15.54 3.00 -7.32
N THR A 124 15.41 3.37 -6.04
CA THR A 124 14.57 2.67 -5.06
C THR A 124 13.10 2.69 -5.48
N SER A 125 12.57 3.83 -5.95
CA SER A 125 11.17 3.92 -6.40
C SER A 125 10.88 3.04 -7.61
N ARG A 126 11.74 3.06 -8.63
CA ARG A 126 11.62 2.20 -9.81
C ARG A 126 11.70 0.73 -9.48
N ARG A 127 12.58 0.37 -8.54
CA ARG A 127 12.74 -0.98 -8.06
C ARG A 127 11.47 -1.47 -7.35
N PHE A 128 10.96 -0.67 -6.42
CA PHE A 128 9.72 -0.97 -5.70
C PHE A 128 8.52 -1.15 -6.65
N LEU A 129 8.34 -0.24 -7.61
CA LEU A 129 7.30 -0.34 -8.65
C LEU A 129 7.38 -1.64 -9.46
N ARG A 130 8.58 -2.17 -9.66
CA ARG A 130 8.81 -3.38 -10.47
C ARG A 130 8.66 -4.67 -9.67
N GLU A 131 9.11 -4.68 -8.42
CA GLU A 131 9.25 -5.90 -7.62
C GLU A 131 8.04 -6.16 -6.73
N VAL A 132 7.27 -5.13 -6.37
CA VAL A 132 6.02 -5.30 -5.59
C VAL A 132 4.89 -5.72 -6.52
N ASP A 133 4.29 -6.88 -6.24
CA ASP A 133 3.26 -7.50 -7.09
C ASP A 133 1.84 -7.29 -6.52
N SER A 134 1.42 -6.02 -6.47
CA SER A 134 0.08 -5.61 -6.03
C SER A 134 -0.74 -5.04 -7.18
N SER A 135 -2.07 -5.01 -7.03
CA SER A 135 -2.95 -4.48 -8.07
C SER A 135 -2.76 -2.99 -8.31
N SER A 136 -2.29 -2.27 -7.30
CA SER A 136 -1.82 -0.89 -7.40
C SER A 136 -0.52 -0.71 -6.64
N VAL A 137 0.52 -0.21 -7.31
CA VAL A 137 1.81 0.11 -6.70
C VAL A 137 2.09 1.59 -6.89
N MET A 138 2.38 2.30 -5.80
CA MET A 138 2.41 3.76 -5.80
C MET A 138 3.75 4.32 -5.31
N VAL A 139 4.11 5.51 -5.80
CA VAL A 139 5.28 6.26 -5.34
C VAL A 139 4.80 7.64 -4.89
N ASN A 140 5.16 8.03 -3.66
CA ASN A 140 4.87 9.34 -3.09
C ASN A 140 3.37 9.71 -3.14
N ALA A 141 2.49 8.72 -2.94
CA ALA A 141 1.05 8.87 -2.88
C ALA A 141 0.43 7.99 -1.80
N SER A 142 -0.73 8.40 -1.30
CA SER A 142 -1.52 7.65 -0.32
C SER A 142 -2.12 6.40 -0.95
N THR A 143 -2.16 5.28 -0.21
CA THR A 143 -2.82 4.05 -0.67
C THR A 143 -4.31 4.24 -0.94
N GLN A 144 -4.92 5.28 -0.36
CA GLN A 144 -6.34 5.57 -0.55
C GLN A 144 -6.70 6.15 -1.93
N PHE A 145 -5.71 6.33 -2.82
CA PHE A 145 -5.97 6.65 -4.23
C PHE A 145 -6.34 5.41 -5.06
N ALA A 146 -6.20 4.19 -4.54
CA ALA A 146 -6.60 2.98 -5.25
C ALA A 146 -8.12 2.84 -5.26
N ASP A 147 -8.75 3.59 -6.16
CA ASP A 147 -10.19 3.77 -6.31
C ASP A 147 -10.49 4.13 -7.77
N GLY A 148 -11.59 3.61 -8.31
CA GLY A 148 -11.96 3.78 -9.72
C GLY A 148 -12.25 5.23 -10.12
N PHE A 149 -12.82 6.06 -9.24
CA PHE A 149 -12.99 7.49 -9.54
C PHE A 149 -11.65 8.21 -9.57
N GLU A 150 -10.80 7.96 -8.58
CA GLU A 150 -9.46 8.57 -8.50
C GLU A 150 -8.59 8.15 -9.70
N TYR A 151 -8.80 6.95 -10.24
CA TYR A 151 -8.12 6.45 -11.45
C TYR A 151 -8.77 6.91 -12.76
N GLY A 152 -9.86 7.68 -12.71
CA GLY A 152 -10.52 8.22 -13.89
C GLY A 152 -11.42 7.24 -14.63
N LEU A 153 -11.82 6.12 -14.00
CA LEU A 153 -12.77 5.14 -14.56
C LEU A 153 -14.22 5.62 -14.46
N GLY A 154 -14.48 6.66 -13.65
CA GLY A 154 -15.80 7.28 -13.45
C GLY A 154 -16.77 6.46 -12.59
N ALA A 155 -16.50 5.17 -12.36
CA ALA A 155 -17.14 4.30 -11.38
C ALA A 155 -16.30 3.02 -11.22
N GLU A 156 -16.54 2.27 -10.13
CA GLU A 156 -16.05 0.91 -9.97
C GLU A 156 -17.14 -0.01 -9.40
N ILE A 157 -17.08 -1.30 -9.74
CA ILE A 157 -17.86 -2.34 -9.03
C ILE A 157 -17.11 -2.86 -7.79
N GLY A 158 -15.78 -2.68 -7.76
CA GLY A 158 -14.89 -3.09 -6.70
C GLY A 158 -13.45 -3.20 -7.20
N ILE A 159 -12.56 -3.72 -6.35
CA ILE A 159 -11.13 -3.86 -6.64
C ILE A 159 -10.76 -5.34 -6.74
N SER A 160 -10.18 -5.72 -7.88
CA SER A 160 -9.67 -7.08 -8.10
C SER A 160 -8.19 -7.16 -7.71
N THR A 161 -7.84 -8.14 -6.86
CA THR A 161 -6.45 -8.52 -6.58
C THR A 161 -5.96 -9.68 -7.46
N ASN A 162 -6.85 -10.26 -8.27
CA ASN A 162 -6.52 -11.38 -9.17
C ASN A 162 -5.62 -10.94 -10.32
N LYS A 163 -4.81 -11.86 -10.84
CA LYS A 163 -3.90 -11.61 -11.96
C LYS A 163 -4.53 -11.81 -13.34
N LEU A 164 -5.63 -12.55 -13.42
CA LEU A 164 -6.31 -12.86 -14.67
C LEU A 164 -7.50 -11.92 -14.89
N HIS A 165 -7.84 -11.68 -16.15
CA HIS A 165 -8.96 -10.85 -16.61
C HIS A 165 -8.83 -9.35 -16.32
N VAL A 166 -8.95 -8.94 -15.06
CA VAL A 166 -8.88 -7.54 -14.62
C VAL A 166 -8.24 -7.46 -13.25
N ARG A 167 -7.39 -6.45 -13.03
CA ARG A 167 -6.63 -6.23 -11.79
C ARG A 167 -6.63 -4.75 -11.42
N GLY A 168 -6.90 -4.45 -10.16
CA GLY A 168 -7.11 -3.10 -9.64
C GLY A 168 -8.60 -2.72 -9.63
N PRO A 169 -8.92 -1.42 -9.53
CA PRO A 169 -10.28 -0.92 -9.69
C PRO A 169 -10.94 -1.41 -10.99
N VAL A 170 -12.12 -2.01 -10.87
CA VAL A 170 -12.83 -2.65 -11.99
C VAL A 170 -13.91 -1.72 -12.52
N GLY A 171 -13.60 -1.03 -13.62
CA GLY A 171 -14.54 -0.20 -14.38
C GLY A 171 -15.27 -0.97 -15.48
N LEU A 172 -15.91 -0.24 -16.41
CA LEU A 172 -16.74 -0.81 -17.48
C LEU A 172 -16.02 -1.88 -18.32
N GLU A 173 -14.76 -1.62 -18.71
CA GLU A 173 -13.98 -2.55 -19.55
C GLU A 173 -13.76 -3.91 -18.86
N GLY A 174 -13.61 -3.91 -17.53
CA GLY A 174 -13.47 -5.14 -16.73
C GLY A 174 -14.72 -6.01 -16.70
N LEU A 175 -15.85 -5.52 -17.21
CA LEU A 175 -17.10 -6.28 -17.36
C LEU A 175 -17.31 -6.80 -18.80
N THR A 176 -16.31 -6.64 -19.67
CA THR A 176 -16.34 -7.08 -21.07
C THR A 176 -15.34 -8.21 -21.32
N ILE A 177 -15.58 -9.00 -22.36
CA ILE A 177 -14.63 -10.01 -22.87
C ILE A 177 -14.46 -9.85 -24.37
N GLN A 178 -13.35 -10.35 -24.90
CA GLN A 178 -13.02 -10.22 -26.32
C GLN A 178 -13.37 -11.50 -27.09
N LYS A 179 -13.81 -11.34 -28.35
CA LYS A 179 -13.98 -12.43 -29.31
C LYS A 179 -13.39 -12.05 -30.66
N PHE A 180 -12.96 -13.03 -31.44
CA PHE A 180 -12.57 -12.82 -32.82
C PHE A 180 -13.79 -12.84 -33.74
N ILE A 181 -13.81 -11.93 -34.71
CA ILE A 181 -14.79 -11.91 -35.79
C ILE A 181 -13.99 -12.00 -37.09
N VAL A 182 -14.24 -13.05 -37.87
CA VAL A 182 -13.58 -13.27 -39.16
C VAL A 182 -14.65 -13.22 -40.25
N ILE A 183 -14.51 -12.29 -41.18
CA ILE A 183 -15.39 -12.17 -42.34
C ILE A 183 -14.57 -12.60 -43.55
N GLY A 184 -14.92 -13.75 -44.12
CA GLY A 184 -14.27 -14.31 -45.31
C GLY A 184 -15.14 -14.18 -46.56
N ASP A 185 -14.50 -14.27 -47.72
CA ASP A 185 -15.13 -14.39 -49.03
C ASP A 185 -14.39 -15.47 -49.83
N GLY A 186 -14.75 -16.73 -49.58
CA GLY A 186 -14.09 -17.88 -50.22
C GLY A 186 -12.68 -18.20 -49.71
N THR A 187 -12.28 -17.68 -48.54
CA THR A 187 -10.94 -17.93 -47.98
C THR A 187 -10.77 -19.40 -47.57
N VAL A 188 -9.72 -20.04 -48.08
CA VAL A 188 -9.33 -21.42 -47.74
C VAL A 188 -7.97 -21.43 -47.02
N ARG A 189 -7.72 -22.45 -46.20
CA ARG A 189 -6.42 -22.72 -45.56
C ARG A 189 -5.78 -23.93 -46.24
N THR A 190 -4.71 -23.71 -46.98
CA THR A 190 -3.93 -24.76 -47.66
C THR A 190 -2.58 -24.96 -46.99
#